data_AF-A0A975S5X6-F1
#
_entry.id   AF-A0A975S5X6-F1
#
_cell.length_a   1.000
_cell.length_b   1.000
_cell.length_c   1.000
_cell.angle_alpha   90.00
_cell.angle_beta   90.00
_cell.angle_gamma   90.00
#
_symmetry.space_group_name_H-M   'P 1'
#
loop_
_entity.id
_entity.type
_entity.pdbx_description
1 polymer ?
#
loop_
_entity_poly.entity_id
_entity_poly.type
_entity_poly.pdbx_seq_one_letter_code
_entity_poly.pdbx_strand_id
1 'polypeptide(L)'
;MTRKVNGTAKAVPPAAGIHTEVTSAVVIGSGLTGLAVVSELNRRGVESVVLDGLAHDSQPTHVPVTDSAGLPGRAELLRLLHGYATGHSLDIRRGTAVQAVGLLRGSKIPAPVTRTAVKWAVRTPEGLLLADAVVLAGCGRPAVLKLLRSLGFTAGAERRKSLRSAGLYVVGAGEAVTSSTRELVRQAKRAGQEVAQRGAAFDSGSGVWTGSA
;
A
#
# COMPACT_ATOMS: atom_id res chain seq x y z
N MET A 1 -10.75 -62.95 20.41
CA MET A 1 -9.49 -62.39 19.86
C MET A 1 -9.64 -62.41 18.34
N THR A 2 -9.56 -61.36 17.52
CA THR A 2 -8.97 -60.02 17.62
C THR A 2 -9.55 -59.22 16.43
N ARG A 3 -10.15 -58.05 16.66
CA ARG A 3 -10.65 -57.15 15.61
C ARG A 3 -9.53 -56.20 15.21
N LYS A 4 -8.96 -56.36 14.00
CA LYS A 4 -8.01 -55.40 13.42
C LYS A 4 -8.78 -54.16 12.95
N VAL A 5 -8.49 -53.01 13.55
CA VAL A 5 -8.93 -51.69 13.08
C VAL A 5 -7.74 -51.04 12.39
N ASN A 6 -7.72 -51.07 11.06
CA ASN A 6 -6.79 -50.24 10.27
C ASN A 6 -7.43 -48.87 10.08
N GLY A 7 -7.14 -47.95 11.01
CA GLY A 7 -7.39 -46.52 10.81
C GLY A 7 -6.11 -45.87 10.30
N THR A 8 -5.98 -45.70 8.99
CA THR A 8 -5.01 -44.75 8.42
C THR A 8 -5.51 -43.35 8.76
N ALA A 9 -4.97 -42.78 9.84
CA ALA A 9 -5.15 -41.37 10.15
C ALA A 9 -4.54 -40.57 9.00
N LYS A 10 -5.39 -40.12 8.07
CA LYS A 10 -5.06 -39.13 7.06
C LYS A 10 -4.58 -37.90 7.82
N ALA A 11 -3.28 -37.58 7.70
CA ALA A 11 -2.71 -36.38 8.29
C ALA A 11 -3.57 -35.19 7.87
N VAL A 12 -4.21 -34.57 8.85
CA VAL A 12 -4.89 -33.29 8.68
C VAL A 12 -3.78 -32.31 8.31
N PRO A 13 -3.83 -31.65 7.13
CA PRO A 13 -2.86 -30.62 6.81
C PRO A 13 -2.93 -29.55 7.92
N PRO A 14 -1.79 -29.00 8.37
CA PRO A 14 -1.80 -27.95 9.37
C PRO A 14 -2.74 -26.84 8.88
N ALA A 15 -3.68 -26.43 9.72
CA ALA A 15 -4.59 -25.34 9.44
C ALA A 15 -3.77 -24.18 8.86
N ALA A 16 -4.07 -23.78 7.62
CA ALA A 16 -3.30 -22.78 6.90
C ALA A 16 -3.24 -21.51 7.77
N GLY A 17 -2.08 -21.29 8.40
CA GLY A 17 -1.84 -20.08 9.16
C GLY A 17 -2.01 -18.88 8.23
N ILE A 18 -2.51 -17.77 8.75
CA ILE A 18 -2.57 -16.52 7.99
C ILE A 18 -1.12 -16.17 7.60
N HIS A 19 -0.80 -16.24 6.31
CA HIS A 19 0.52 -15.83 5.81
C HIS A 19 0.68 -14.34 6.13
N THR A 20 1.71 -14.00 6.91
CA THR A 20 1.97 -12.61 7.31
C THR A 20 3.31 -12.19 6.74
N GLU A 21 3.29 -11.11 5.98
CA GLU A 21 4.46 -10.52 5.32
C GLU A 21 4.67 -9.11 5.86
N VAL A 22 5.92 -8.68 5.96
CA VAL A 22 6.28 -7.32 6.42
C VAL A 22 7.01 -6.61 5.30
N THR A 23 6.63 -5.36 5.03
CA THR A 23 7.25 -4.49 4.02
C THR A 23 7.31 -3.05 4.55
N SER A 24 8.04 -2.15 3.87
CA SER A 24 8.11 -0.75 4.31
C SER A 24 6.83 0.01 3.97
N ALA A 25 6.32 -0.19 2.75
CA ALA A 25 5.13 0.50 2.26
C ALA A 25 4.23 -0.41 1.42
N VAL A 26 2.91 -0.22 1.55
CA VAL A 26 1.93 -0.82 0.64
C VAL A 26 1.28 0.28 -0.20
N VAL A 27 1.24 0.09 -1.52
CA VAL A 27 0.52 0.95 -2.45
C VAL A 27 -0.76 0.24 -2.87
N ILE A 28 -1.91 0.88 -2.66
CA ILE A 28 -3.23 0.35 -3.05
C ILE A 28 -3.67 1.11 -4.30
N GLY A 29 -3.74 0.42 -5.43
CA GLY A 29 -3.93 1.01 -6.76
C GLY A 29 -2.78 0.63 -7.69
N SER A 30 -3.03 -0.17 -8.72
CA SER A 30 -2.02 -0.58 -9.73
C SER A 30 -2.07 0.22 -11.04
N GLY A 31 -2.86 1.31 -11.07
CA GLY A 31 -2.96 2.25 -12.20
C GLY A 31 -1.80 3.26 -12.28
N LEU A 32 -1.97 4.31 -13.11
CA LEU A 32 -0.94 5.34 -13.36
C LEU A 32 -0.30 5.90 -12.09
N THR A 33 -1.14 6.32 -11.14
CA THR A 33 -0.68 6.93 -9.88
C THR A 33 0.06 5.93 -9.01
N GLY A 34 -0.43 4.69 -8.93
CA GLY A 34 0.21 3.62 -8.18
C GLY A 34 1.60 3.29 -8.70
N LEU A 35 1.70 3.10 -10.03
CA LEU A 35 2.98 2.85 -10.70
C LEU A 35 3.96 4.02 -10.56
N ALA A 36 3.46 5.26 -10.60
CA ALA A 36 4.29 6.44 -10.36
C ALA A 36 4.81 6.51 -8.91
N VAL A 37 3.97 6.18 -7.92
CA VAL A 37 4.34 6.12 -6.50
C VAL A 37 5.40 5.04 -6.28
N VAL A 38 5.14 3.80 -6.69
CA VAL A 38 6.07 2.68 -6.45
C VAL A 38 7.41 2.91 -7.16
N SER A 39 7.42 3.55 -8.34
CA SER A 39 8.66 3.91 -9.03
C SER A 39 9.47 4.93 -8.22
N GLU A 40 8.81 5.91 -7.57
CA GLU A 40 9.50 6.86 -6.69
C GLU A 40 10.00 6.20 -5.40
N LEU A 41 9.22 5.29 -4.81
CA LEU A 41 9.64 4.52 -3.63
C LEU A 41 10.88 3.66 -3.94
N ASN A 42 10.87 2.96 -5.07
CA ASN A 42 12.01 2.17 -5.53
C ASN A 42 13.27 3.02 -5.75
N ARG A 43 13.16 4.19 -6.41
CA ARG A 43 14.29 5.14 -6.56
C ARG A 43 14.88 5.61 -5.23
N ARG A 44 14.13 5.48 -4.14
CA ARG A 44 14.53 5.88 -2.78
C ARG A 44 14.95 4.70 -1.91
N GLY A 45 14.99 3.49 -2.47
CA GLY A 45 15.32 2.28 -1.72
C GLY A 45 14.25 1.84 -0.73
N VAL A 46 12.99 2.26 -0.91
CA VAL A 46 11.87 1.84 -0.05
C VAL A 46 11.27 0.55 -0.59
N GLU A 47 11.36 -0.52 0.20
CA GLU A 47 10.70 -1.79 -0.10
C GLU A 47 9.19 -1.61 -0.10
N SER A 48 8.52 -2.04 -1.18
CA SER A 48 7.08 -1.83 -1.30
C SER A 48 6.39 -2.89 -2.12
N VAL A 49 5.12 -3.10 -1.77
CA VAL A 49 4.19 -4.00 -2.47
C VAL A 49 3.04 -3.20 -3.04
N VAL A 50 2.71 -3.41 -4.32
CA VAL A 50 1.55 -2.80 -4.99
C VAL A 50 0.42 -3.81 -5.09
N LEU A 51 -0.77 -3.39 -4.69
CA LEU A 51 -2.02 -4.14 -4.77
C LEU A 51 -2.99 -3.43 -5.72
N ASP A 52 -3.95 -4.16 -6.30
CA ASP A 52 -4.80 -3.60 -7.35
C ASP A 52 -5.71 -2.46 -6.89
N GLY A 53 -6.42 -2.64 -5.78
CA GLY A 53 -7.41 -1.67 -5.32
C GLY A 53 -8.20 -2.17 -4.11
N LEU A 54 -9.12 -1.34 -3.61
CA LEU A 54 -10.03 -1.73 -2.52
C LEU A 54 -11.15 -2.61 -3.09
N ALA A 55 -11.48 -3.73 -2.44
CA ALA A 55 -12.48 -4.69 -2.93
C ALA A 55 -13.89 -4.11 -3.16
N HIS A 56 -14.20 -2.94 -2.57
CA HIS A 56 -15.47 -2.23 -2.73
C HIS A 56 -15.37 -1.02 -3.67
N ASP A 57 -14.26 -0.85 -4.38
CA ASP A 57 -14.07 0.19 -5.41
C ASP A 57 -14.57 -0.27 -6.80
N SER A 58 -15.34 -1.37 -6.84
CA SER A 58 -15.97 -1.97 -8.02
C SER A 58 -17.11 -1.11 -8.57
N GLN A 59 -16.84 0.16 -8.87
CA GLN A 59 -17.42 0.73 -10.08
C GLN A 59 -16.33 0.68 -11.15
N PRO A 60 -16.54 -0.07 -12.25
CA PRO A 60 -15.70 0.10 -13.41
C PRO A 60 -15.91 1.54 -13.87
N THR A 61 -14.99 2.45 -13.55
CA THR A 61 -14.90 3.73 -14.25
C THR A 61 -14.23 3.49 -15.61
N HIS A 62 -14.79 2.56 -16.37
CA HIS A 62 -14.69 2.58 -17.82
C HIS A 62 -15.75 3.55 -18.33
N VAL A 63 -15.60 4.82 -17.98
CA VAL A 63 -16.03 5.88 -18.88
C VAL A 63 -14.74 6.34 -19.54
N PRO A 64 -14.49 5.96 -20.81
CA PRO A 64 -13.48 6.67 -21.57
C PRO A 64 -14.03 8.08 -21.74
N VAL A 65 -13.74 8.97 -20.78
CA VAL A 65 -13.80 10.39 -21.06
C VAL A 65 -12.74 10.58 -22.13
N THR A 66 -13.24 10.75 -23.35
CA THR A 66 -12.49 11.15 -24.53
C THR A 66 -11.82 12.48 -24.24
N ASP A 67 -10.65 12.43 -23.60
CA ASP A 67 -9.73 13.56 -23.54
C ASP A 67 -8.93 13.58 -24.84
N SER A 68 -9.59 14.01 -25.91
CA SER A 68 -9.04 14.01 -27.28
C SER A 68 -7.79 14.89 -27.47
N ALA A 69 -7.24 15.50 -26.40
CA ALA A 69 -5.99 16.28 -26.45
C ALA A 69 -4.89 15.81 -25.47
N GLY A 70 -5.17 14.93 -24.50
CA GLY A 70 -4.21 14.52 -23.44
C GLY A 70 -3.77 13.03 -23.46
N LEU A 71 -4.42 12.20 -24.29
CA LEU A 71 -4.30 10.74 -24.27
C LEU A 71 -2.92 10.15 -24.67
N PRO A 72 -2.18 10.68 -25.66
CA PRO A 72 -0.92 10.06 -26.09
C PRO A 72 0.15 10.06 -24.98
N GLY A 73 0.31 11.20 -24.30
CA GLY A 73 1.29 11.35 -23.23
C GLY A 73 0.97 10.51 -21.99
N ARG A 74 -0.33 10.30 -21.69
CA ARG A 74 -0.76 9.45 -20.57
C ARG A 74 -0.51 7.97 -20.86
N ALA A 75 -0.85 7.50 -22.07
CA ALA A 75 -0.61 6.12 -22.48
C ALA A 75 0.89 5.82 -22.54
N GLU A 76 1.69 6.73 -23.10
CA GLU A 76 3.14 6.59 -23.16
C GLU A 76 3.77 6.58 -21.76
N LEU A 77 3.35 7.47 -20.87
CA LEU A 77 3.82 7.47 -19.49
C LEU A 77 3.46 6.15 -18.77
N LEU A 78 2.24 5.65 -18.95
CA LEU A 78 1.86 4.34 -18.42
C LEU A 78 2.78 3.24 -18.96
N ARG A 79 3.05 3.22 -20.27
CA ARG A 79 3.97 2.26 -20.89
C ARG A 79 5.37 2.33 -20.28
N LEU A 80 5.90 3.54 -20.09
CA LEU A 80 7.21 3.77 -19.46
C LEU A 80 7.23 3.30 -18.00
N LEU A 81 6.17 3.55 -17.24
CA LEU A 81 6.06 3.10 -15.85
C LEU A 81 5.96 1.57 -15.74
N HIS A 82 5.26 0.91 -16.66
CA HIS A 82 5.25 -0.55 -16.76
C HIS A 82 6.63 -1.12 -17.11
N GLY A 83 7.32 -0.49 -18.06
CA GLY A 83 8.70 -0.84 -18.43
C GLY A 83 9.65 -0.69 -17.24
N TYR A 84 9.55 0.42 -16.50
CA TYR A 84 10.34 0.64 -15.28
C TYR A 84 10.05 -0.44 -14.23
N ALA A 85 8.76 -0.74 -13.98
CA ALA A 85 8.36 -1.73 -13.01
C ALA A 85 8.90 -3.13 -13.33
N THR A 86 8.85 -3.51 -14.61
CA THR A 86 9.38 -4.79 -15.08
C THR A 86 10.90 -4.82 -14.98
N GLY A 87 11.59 -3.75 -15.43
CA GLY A 87 13.05 -3.66 -15.42
C GLY A 87 13.67 -3.60 -14.01
N HIS A 88 12.91 -3.20 -13.00
CA HIS A 88 13.35 -3.15 -11.59
C HIS A 88 12.67 -4.22 -10.71
N SER A 89 11.95 -5.17 -11.32
CA SER A 89 11.28 -6.27 -10.62
C SER A 89 10.43 -5.82 -9.42
N LEU A 90 9.64 -4.75 -9.60
CA LEU A 90 8.78 -4.24 -8.53
C LEU A 90 7.70 -5.28 -8.18
N ASP A 91 7.43 -5.48 -6.88
CA ASP A 91 6.36 -6.38 -6.42
C ASP A 91 4.99 -5.75 -6.69
N ILE A 92 4.34 -6.20 -7.76
CA ILE A 92 3.00 -5.76 -8.17
C ILE A 92 2.09 -6.98 -8.24
N ARG A 93 1.22 -7.14 -7.25
CA ARG A 93 0.29 -8.27 -7.10
C ARG A 93 -1.03 -7.95 -7.79
N ARG A 94 -1.02 -8.09 -9.12
CA ARG A 94 -2.22 -7.96 -9.96
C ARG A 94 -3.23 -9.06 -9.61
N GLY A 95 -4.51 -8.72 -9.57
CA GLY A 95 -5.60 -9.58 -9.13
C GLY A 95 -5.83 -9.60 -7.61
N THR A 96 -4.91 -9.05 -6.81
CA THR A 96 -5.02 -9.04 -5.35
C THR A 96 -5.76 -7.79 -4.87
N ALA A 97 -7.06 -7.95 -4.61
CA ALA A 97 -7.88 -6.89 -4.04
C ALA A 97 -7.71 -6.79 -2.51
N VAL A 98 -7.65 -5.55 -2.00
CA VAL A 98 -7.57 -5.27 -0.57
C VAL A 98 -8.94 -5.45 0.06
N GLN A 99 -9.04 -6.40 0.99
CA GLN A 99 -10.28 -6.73 1.70
C GLN A 99 -10.52 -5.77 2.88
N ALA A 100 -9.44 -5.41 3.59
CA ALA A 100 -9.50 -4.48 4.71
C ALA A 100 -8.16 -3.79 4.94
N VAL A 101 -8.21 -2.57 5.47
CA VAL A 101 -7.04 -1.84 5.96
C VAL A 101 -7.31 -1.43 7.40
N GLY A 102 -6.38 -1.73 8.29
CA GLY A 102 -6.47 -1.41 9.71
C GLY A 102 -5.15 -0.92 10.27
N LEU A 103 -5.20 -0.36 11.49
CA LEU A 103 -4.03 0.09 12.22
C LEU A 103 -3.80 -0.85 13.40
N LEU A 104 -2.67 -1.56 13.40
CA LEU A 104 -2.22 -2.35 14.54
C LEU A 104 -1.38 -1.49 15.47
N ARG A 105 -1.61 -1.65 16.77
CA ARG A 105 -0.85 -0.98 17.83
C ARG A 105 -0.38 -2.00 18.86
N GLY A 106 0.83 -1.83 19.38
CA GLY A 106 1.35 -2.60 20.50
C GLY A 106 2.66 -3.34 20.21
N SER A 107 3.22 -3.95 21.26
CA SER A 107 4.56 -4.55 21.27
C SER A 107 4.68 -5.93 20.62
N LYS A 108 3.56 -6.53 20.18
CA LYS A 108 3.52 -7.89 19.59
C LYS A 108 3.50 -7.90 18.05
N ILE A 109 3.77 -6.76 17.41
CA ILE A 109 3.76 -6.66 15.95
C ILE A 109 5.10 -7.20 15.41
N PRO A 110 5.10 -8.14 14.43
CA PRO A 110 6.32 -8.63 13.79
C PRO A 110 7.17 -7.49 13.21
N ALA A 111 8.47 -7.47 13.51
CA ALA A 111 9.45 -6.58 12.86
C ALA A 111 9.78 -7.12 11.44
N PRO A 112 10.18 -6.30 10.43
CA PRO A 112 11.03 -5.10 10.56
C PRO A 112 10.57 -3.86 9.74
N VAL A 113 11.51 -2.96 9.45
CA VAL A 113 11.45 -1.61 8.81
C VAL A 113 11.48 -0.45 9.81
N THR A 114 10.42 -0.11 10.53
CA THR A 114 10.54 0.87 11.65
C THR A 114 10.14 0.26 13.00
N ARG A 115 10.89 0.55 14.08
CA ARG A 115 10.62 0.10 15.47
C ARG A 115 9.38 0.78 16.09
N THR A 116 8.42 1.20 15.28
CA THR A 116 7.21 1.86 15.75
C THR A 116 6.27 0.83 16.36
N ALA A 117 5.64 1.18 17.48
CA ALA A 117 4.55 0.40 18.07
C ALA A 117 3.24 0.47 17.23
N VAL A 118 3.30 0.96 15.99
CA VAL A 118 2.17 1.17 15.10
C VAL A 118 2.55 0.70 13.69
N LYS A 119 1.76 -0.22 13.13
CA LYS A 119 1.85 -0.68 11.74
C LYS A 119 0.49 -0.66 11.07
N TRP A 120 0.47 -0.43 9.77
CA TRP A 120 -0.71 -0.71 8.96
C TRP A 120 -0.82 -2.21 8.69
N ALA A 121 -2.03 -2.71 8.77
CA ALA A 121 -2.37 -4.08 8.42
C ALA A 121 -3.31 -4.07 7.21
N VAL A 122 -2.84 -4.64 6.11
CA VAL A 122 -3.58 -4.74 4.85
C VAL A 122 -3.94 -6.21 4.62
N ARG A 123 -5.24 -6.51 4.70
CA ARG A 123 -5.77 -7.85 4.50
C ARG A 123 -6.02 -8.10 3.02
N THR A 124 -5.51 -9.22 2.54
CA THR A 124 -5.66 -9.73 1.18
C THR A 124 -6.23 -11.16 1.23
N PRO A 125 -6.72 -11.72 0.12
CA PRO A 125 -7.08 -13.14 0.05
C PRO A 125 -5.93 -14.08 0.44
N GLU A 126 -4.69 -13.69 0.17
CA GLU A 126 -3.50 -14.51 0.38
C GLU A 126 -2.95 -14.41 1.82
N GLY A 127 -3.33 -13.36 2.56
CA GLY A 127 -2.85 -13.15 3.92
C GLY A 127 -2.86 -11.70 4.39
N LEU A 128 -1.91 -11.38 5.27
CA LEU A 128 -1.78 -10.09 5.92
C LEU A 128 -0.44 -9.43 5.54
N LEU A 129 -0.50 -8.23 4.97
CA LEU A 129 0.66 -7.38 4.76
C LEU A 129 0.75 -6.35 5.89
N LEU A 130 1.90 -6.29 6.55
CA LEU A 130 2.22 -5.29 7.57
C LEU A 130 3.17 -4.25 6.99
N ALA A 131 2.86 -2.96 7.18
CA ALA A 131 3.69 -1.88 6.65
C ALA A 131 3.73 -0.63 7.53
N ASP A 132 4.79 0.17 7.39
CA ASP A 132 4.93 1.47 8.07
C ASP A 132 4.12 2.57 7.39
N ALA A 133 3.90 2.43 6.09
CA ALA A 133 3.14 3.34 5.28
C ALA A 133 2.15 2.64 4.35
N VAL A 134 1.01 3.28 4.12
CA VAL A 134 0.03 2.91 3.09
C VAL A 134 -0.22 4.11 2.19
N VAL A 135 -0.18 3.90 0.88
CA VAL A 135 -0.54 4.91 -0.12
C VAL A 135 -1.79 4.46 -0.87
N LEU A 136 -2.88 5.23 -0.75
CA LEU A 136 -4.09 5.06 -1.56
C LEU A 136 -3.89 5.81 -2.88
N ALA A 137 -3.68 5.09 -3.97
CA ALA A 137 -3.27 5.64 -5.26
C ALA A 137 -4.37 5.43 -6.32
N GLY A 138 -5.07 6.50 -6.69
CA GLY A 138 -6.12 6.44 -7.71
C GLY A 138 -7.39 5.68 -7.28
N CYS A 139 -7.57 5.40 -5.98
CA CYS A 139 -8.82 4.85 -5.46
C CYS A 139 -9.97 5.86 -5.61
N GLY A 140 -11.19 5.38 -5.82
CA GLY A 140 -12.38 6.23 -5.91
C GLY A 140 -12.60 7.08 -4.66
N ARG A 141 -13.03 8.34 -4.82
CA ARG A 141 -13.32 9.25 -3.68
C ARG A 141 -14.29 8.62 -2.66
N PRO A 142 -15.39 7.95 -3.06
CA PRO A 142 -16.30 7.30 -2.10
C PRO A 142 -15.61 6.19 -1.30
N ALA A 143 -14.80 5.35 -1.96
CA ALA A 143 -14.07 4.26 -1.31
C ALA A 143 -13.06 4.79 -0.29
N VAL A 144 -12.27 5.82 -0.66
CA VAL A 144 -11.34 6.48 0.26
C VAL A 144 -12.08 7.09 1.45
N LEU A 145 -13.14 7.85 1.23
CA LEU A 145 -13.89 8.46 2.33
C LEU A 145 -14.55 7.41 3.25
N LYS A 146 -15.02 6.29 2.70
CA LYS A 146 -15.53 5.16 3.50
C LYS A 146 -14.44 4.56 4.37
N LEU A 147 -13.26 4.30 3.80
CA LEU A 147 -12.12 3.76 4.53
C LEU A 147 -11.61 4.73 5.61
N LEU A 148 -11.46 6.02 5.30
CA LEU A 148 -11.02 7.01 6.28
C LEU A 148 -11.99 7.10 7.47
N ARG A 149 -13.30 7.03 7.21
CA ARG A 149 -14.32 6.98 8.27
C ARG A 149 -14.22 5.70 9.11
N SER A 150 -14.03 4.53 8.50
CA SER A 150 -13.89 3.28 9.25
C SER A 150 -12.62 3.24 10.10
N LEU A 151 -11.59 4.00 9.73
CA LEU A 151 -10.36 4.19 10.50
C LEU A 151 -10.47 5.28 11.58
N GLY A 152 -11.62 5.97 11.68
CA GLY A 152 -11.84 7.04 12.65
C GLY A 152 -11.27 8.41 12.26
N PHE A 153 -10.83 8.61 11.01
CA PHE A 153 -10.38 9.93 10.55
C PHE A 153 -11.59 10.82 10.20
N THR A 154 -11.72 11.93 10.92
CA THR A 154 -12.78 12.93 10.70
C THR A 154 -12.46 13.89 9.56
N ALA A 155 -13.46 14.62 9.07
CA ALA A 155 -13.27 15.73 8.13
C ALA A 155 -12.69 16.95 8.81
N GLY A 156 -11.80 17.67 8.12
CA GLY A 156 -11.21 18.91 8.62
C GLY A 156 -9.92 19.30 7.92
N ALA A 157 -9.49 20.54 8.15
CA ALA A 157 -8.25 21.10 7.61
C ALA A 157 -7.02 20.26 7.96
N GLU A 158 -6.99 19.72 9.18
CA GLU A 158 -5.87 18.93 9.70
C GLU A 158 -5.87 17.47 9.27
N ARG A 159 -6.91 16.99 8.59
CA ARG A 159 -7.03 15.56 8.21
C ARG A 159 -5.78 15.07 7.48
N ARG A 160 -5.28 15.83 6.50
CA ARG A 160 -4.07 15.45 5.73
C ARG A 160 -2.85 15.30 6.61
N LYS A 161 -2.69 16.16 7.62
CA LYS A 161 -1.57 16.10 8.58
C LYS A 161 -1.70 14.85 9.45
N SER A 162 -2.89 14.58 9.98
CA SER A 162 -3.16 13.39 10.81
C SER A 162 -2.97 12.07 10.04
N LEU A 163 -3.36 12.03 8.76
CA LEU A 163 -3.12 10.88 7.89
C LEU A 163 -1.62 10.65 7.69
N ARG A 164 -0.87 11.70 7.34
CA ARG A 164 0.60 11.61 7.15
C ARG A 164 1.32 11.21 8.42
N SER A 165 0.94 11.73 9.60
CA SER A 165 1.54 11.31 10.87
C SER A 165 1.29 9.83 11.16
N ALA A 166 0.13 9.31 10.74
CA ALA A 166 -0.19 7.90 10.84
C ALA A 166 0.48 7.03 9.75
N GLY A 167 1.12 7.62 8.74
CA GLY A 167 1.71 6.88 7.61
C GLY A 167 0.71 6.56 6.49
N LEU A 168 -0.43 7.23 6.43
CA LEU A 168 -1.42 7.08 5.37
C LEU A 168 -1.36 8.26 4.39
N TYR A 169 -1.17 7.95 3.11
CA TYR A 169 -1.04 8.93 2.03
C TYR A 169 -2.12 8.71 0.99
N VAL A 170 -2.58 9.79 0.36
CA VAL A 170 -3.65 9.75 -0.65
C VAL A 170 -3.15 10.48 -1.90
N VAL A 171 -3.11 9.79 -3.03
CA VAL A 171 -2.60 10.29 -4.31
C VAL A 171 -3.66 10.09 -5.39
N GLY A 172 -4.08 11.17 -6.04
CA GLY A 172 -5.09 11.10 -7.10
C GLY A 172 -6.48 10.63 -6.66
N ALA A 173 -6.72 10.45 -5.36
CA ALA A 173 -8.02 10.11 -4.82
C ALA A 173 -8.63 11.30 -4.09
N GLY A 174 -9.87 11.65 -4.44
CA GLY A 174 -10.62 12.71 -3.78
C GLY A 174 -10.50 14.10 -4.40
N GLU A 175 -9.56 14.39 -5.28
CA GLU A 175 -9.65 15.58 -6.13
C GLU A 175 -10.09 15.15 -7.52
N ALA A 176 -10.91 16.00 -8.14
CA ALA A 176 -11.78 15.68 -9.24
C ALA A 176 -11.11 14.87 -10.36
N VAL A 177 -11.96 14.19 -11.12
CA VAL A 177 -11.76 13.53 -12.43
C VAL A 177 -10.98 14.40 -13.45
N THR A 178 -10.59 15.63 -13.09
CA THR A 178 -9.93 16.67 -13.88
C THR A 178 -8.44 16.91 -13.56
N SER A 179 -7.82 16.17 -12.63
CA SER A 179 -6.40 16.38 -12.32
C SER A 179 -5.51 15.98 -13.51
N SER A 180 -4.68 16.91 -13.98
CA SER A 180 -3.74 16.64 -15.09
C SER A 180 -2.77 15.51 -14.74
N THR A 181 -2.31 14.76 -15.75
CA THR A 181 -1.27 13.72 -15.60
C THR A 181 -0.04 14.26 -14.86
N ARG A 182 0.39 15.49 -15.17
CA ARG A 182 1.52 16.14 -14.50
C ARG A 182 1.30 16.30 -13.00
N GLU A 183 0.10 16.71 -12.59
CA GLU A 183 -0.24 16.87 -11.18
C GLU A 183 -0.28 15.52 -10.46
N LEU A 184 -0.86 14.49 -11.07
CA LEU A 184 -0.88 13.14 -10.52
C LEU A 184 0.54 12.60 -10.27
N VAL A 185 1.45 12.82 -11.21
CA VAL A 185 2.88 12.45 -11.05
C VAL A 185 3.55 13.30 -9.97
N ARG A 186 3.24 14.59 -9.87
CA ARG A 186 3.76 15.46 -8.81
C ARG A 186 3.33 14.98 -7.42
N GLN A 187 2.06 14.60 -7.27
CA GLN A 187 1.52 14.05 -6.03
C GLN A 187 2.18 12.70 -5.70
N ALA A 188 2.34 11.82 -6.69
CA ALA A 188 3.03 10.53 -6.52
C ALA A 188 4.47 10.73 -6.03
N LYS A 189 5.20 11.67 -6.64
CA LYS A 189 6.57 12.01 -6.24
C LYS A 189 6.65 12.52 -4.81
N ARG A 190 5.73 13.41 -4.41
CA ARG A 190 5.65 13.92 -3.03
C ARG A 190 5.35 12.81 -2.03
N ALA A 191 4.39 11.94 -2.33
CA ALA A 191 4.07 10.82 -1.45
C ALA A 191 5.27 9.89 -1.26
N GLY A 192 5.96 9.50 -2.34
CA GLY A 192 7.17 8.67 -2.25
C GLY A 192 8.30 9.34 -1.45
N GLN A 193 8.48 10.65 -1.60
CA GLN A 193 9.40 11.46 -0.80
C GLN A 193 9.08 11.41 0.70
N GLU A 194 7.83 11.68 1.05
CA GLU A 194 7.39 11.72 2.45
C GLU A 194 7.47 10.34 3.12
N VAL A 195 7.14 9.27 2.40
CA VAL A 195 7.29 7.89 2.90
C VAL A 195 8.76 7.55 3.18
N ALA A 196 9.67 7.88 2.25
CA ALA A 196 11.10 7.62 2.46
C ALA A 196 11.68 8.42 3.63
N GLN A 197 11.29 9.69 3.76
CA GLN A 197 11.71 10.54 4.89
C GLN A 197 11.19 10.00 6.22
N ARG A 198 9.97 9.45 6.25
CA ARG A 198 9.42 8.79 7.43
C ARG A 198 10.31 7.62 7.85
N GLY A 199 10.67 6.73 6.92
CA GLY A 199 11.57 5.60 7.21
C GLY A 199 12.92 6.07 7.75
N ALA A 200 13.57 7.00 7.05
CA ALA A 200 14.88 7.52 7.43
C ALA A 200 14.90 8.21 8.80
N ALA A 201 13.84 8.93 9.18
CA ALA A 201 13.74 9.55 10.50
C ALA A 201 13.74 8.51 11.65
N PHE A 202 13.18 7.33 11.42
CA PHE A 202 13.19 6.24 12.40
C PHE A 202 14.54 5.53 12.48
N ASP A 203 15.25 5.38 11.35
CA ASP A 203 16.61 4.83 11.35
C ASP A 203 17.60 5.76 12.07
N SER A 204 17.48 7.08 11.84
CA SER A 204 18.34 8.11 12.41
C SER A 204 18.17 8.27 13.93
N GLY A 205 16.95 8.09 14.45
CA GLY A 205 16.65 8.14 15.88
C GLY A 205 17.14 6.92 16.68
N SER A 206 17.67 5.90 16.00
CA SER A 206 18.20 4.68 16.63
C SER A 206 19.70 4.75 16.94
N GLY A 207 20.38 5.84 16.56
CA GLY A 207 21.77 6.12 16.91
C GLY A 207 21.95 6.61 18.35
N VAL A 208 21.53 5.82 19.34
CA VAL A 208 22.09 5.93 20.70
C VAL A 208 23.26 4.98 20.77
N TRP A 209 24.45 5.48 20.43
CA TRP A 209 25.69 4.84 20.82
C TRP A 209 26.01 5.25 22.26
N THR A 210 25.71 4.37 23.21
CA THR A 210 26.33 4.39 24.52
C THR A 210 27.77 3.88 24.37
N GLY A 211 28.73 4.79 24.40
CA GLY A 211 30.15 4.47 24.46
C GLY A 211 30.81 5.36 25.48
N SER A 212 30.72 4.99 26.76
CA SER A 212 31.58 5.55 27.80
C SER A 212 32.97 4.90 27.72
N ALA A 213 34.00 5.73 27.75
CA ALA A 213 35.24 5.50 28.48
C ALA A 213 35.70 6.84 29.05
#